data_AF-A0AA97CJF8-F1
#
_entry.id   AF-A0AA97CJF8-F1
#
_cell.length_a   1.000
_cell.length_b   1.000
_cell.length_c   1.000
_cell.angle_alpha   90.00
_cell.angle_beta   90.00
_cell.angle_gamma   90.00
#
_symmetry.space_group_name_H-M   'P 1'
#
loop_
_entity.id
_entity.type
_entity.pdbx_description
1 polymer ?
#
loop_
_entity_poly.entity_id
_entity_poly.type
_entity_poly.pdbx_seq_one_letter_code
_entity_poly.pdbx_strand_id
1 'polypeptide(L)' 'MEITDVWLQQVQEISQQDAMKEGAPPSHPSIDIVSREYGFPDFSRSWFAQAWMDIYGEESWNSNPWVWVIEFKKVE' A
#
# COMPACT_ATOMS: atom_id res chain seq x y z
N MET A 1 -20.72 -6.28 2.19
CA MET A 1 -19.36 -6.35 2.79
C MET A 1 -19.52 -6.20 4.29
N GLU A 2 -18.69 -6.89 5.05
CA GLU A 2 -18.65 -6.84 6.52
C GLU A 2 -17.24 -6.42 6.94
N ILE A 3 -17.12 -5.55 7.95
CA ILE A 3 -15.83 -5.17 8.54
C ILE A 3 -15.39 -6.29 9.48
N THR A 4 -14.19 -6.82 9.27
CA THR A 4 -13.62 -7.90 10.09
C THR A 4 -12.63 -7.40 11.13
N ASP A 5 -11.93 -6.30 10.86
CA ASP A 5 -10.96 -5.70 11.80
C ASP A 5 -10.69 -4.22 11.47
N VAL A 6 -10.22 -3.46 12.45
CA VAL A 6 -9.87 -2.04 12.34
C VAL A 6 -8.66 -1.71 13.23
N TRP A 7 -7.60 -1.15 12.66
CA TRP A 7 -6.41 -0.74 13.42
C TRP A 7 -5.74 0.52 12.86
N LEU A 8 -4.81 1.08 13.63
CA LEU A 8 -3.96 2.20 13.21
C LEU A 8 -2.63 1.69 12.66
N GLN A 9 -2.21 2.22 11.52
CA GLN A 9 -0.93 1.92 10.89
C GLN A 9 -0.33 3.19 10.28
N GLN A 10 1.00 3.33 10.25
CA GLN A 10 1.65 4.34 9.41
C GLN A 10 1.59 3.90 7.95
N VAL A 11 1.24 4.81 7.02
CA VAL A 11 1.00 4.41 5.61
C VAL A 11 2.20 3.70 4.96
N GLN A 12 3.44 4.05 5.33
CA GLN A 12 4.64 3.42 4.78
C GLN A 12 4.92 2.02 5.36
N GLU A 13 4.26 1.64 6.46
CA GLU A 13 4.38 0.31 7.09
C GLU A 13 3.51 -0.75 6.41
N ILE A 14 2.80 -0.41 5.33
CA ILE A 14 1.98 -1.34 4.56
C ILE A 14 2.80 -2.54 4.10
N SER A 15 2.26 -3.75 4.28
CA SER A 15 2.89 -4.97 3.81
C SER A 15 2.69 -5.16 2.30
N GLN A 16 3.52 -5.98 1.66
CA GLN A 16 3.31 -6.34 0.25
C GLN A 16 1.93 -6.98 0.02
N GLN A 17 1.50 -7.84 0.96
CA GLN A 17 0.22 -8.54 0.88
C GLN A 17 -0.95 -7.57 0.99
N ASP A 18 -0.87 -6.58 1.88
CA ASP A 18 -1.93 -5.59 2.05
C ASP A 18 -1.98 -4.64 0.86
N ALA A 19 -0.82 -4.22 0.31
CA ALA A 19 -0.79 -3.47 -0.94
C ALA A 19 -1.50 -4.23 -2.08
N MET A 20 -1.32 -5.55 -2.16
CA MET A 20 -2.05 -6.39 -3.12
C MET A 20 -3.55 -6.48 -2.83
N LYS A 21 -3.97 -6.53 -1.55
CA LYS A 21 -5.39 -6.48 -1.16
C LYS A 21 -6.05 -5.14 -1.54
N GLU A 22 -5.29 -4.05 -1.51
CA GLU A 22 -5.71 -2.72 -2.00
C GLU A 22 -5.74 -2.62 -3.54
N GLY A 23 -5.28 -3.66 -4.24
CA GLY A 23 -5.35 -3.77 -5.70
C GLY A 23 -4.00 -3.60 -6.42
N ALA A 24 -2.89 -3.49 -5.69
CA ALA A 24 -1.58 -3.45 -6.32
C ALA A 24 -1.29 -4.77 -7.06
N PRO A 25 -0.63 -4.71 -8.24
CA PRO A 25 -0.22 -5.93 -8.94
C PRO A 25 0.79 -6.75 -8.13
N PRO A 26 0.87 -8.07 -8.36
CA PRO A 26 1.90 -8.90 -7.74
C PRO A 26 3.30 -8.49 -8.21
N SER A 27 4.27 -8.59 -7.32
CA SER A 27 5.67 -8.33 -7.65
C SER A 27 6.26 -9.32 -8.64
N HIS A 28 7.24 -8.84 -9.40
CA HIS A 28 8.08 -9.65 -10.26
C HIS A 28 9.55 -9.19 -10.11
N PRO A 29 10.54 -10.11 -10.03
CA PRO A 29 11.93 -9.74 -9.76
C PRO A 29 12.51 -8.68 -10.69
N SER A 30 12.12 -8.69 -11.98
CA SER A 30 12.59 -7.68 -12.94
C SER A 30 12.06 -6.27 -12.68
N ILE A 31 10.89 -6.14 -12.06
CA ILE A 31 10.23 -4.85 -11.76
C ILE A 31 10.62 -4.38 -10.35
N ASP A 32 10.83 -5.32 -9.42
CA ASP A 32 11.28 -5.00 -8.06
C ASP A 32 12.66 -4.33 -8.06
N ILE A 33 13.55 -4.66 -9.02
CA ILE A 33 14.84 -3.99 -9.16
C ILE A 33 14.64 -2.49 -9.34
N VAL A 34 13.76 -2.10 -10.27
CA VAL A 34 13.45 -0.68 -10.50
C VAL A 34 12.84 -0.06 -9.26
N SER A 35 11.90 -0.73 -8.60
CA SER A 35 11.27 -0.21 -7.37
C SER A 35 12.29 0.07 -6.26
N ARG A 36 13.31 -0.80 -6.12
CA ARG A 36 14.40 -0.64 -5.15
C ARG A 36 15.32 0.52 -5.47
N GLU A 37 15.55 0.84 -6.74
CA GLU A 37 16.29 2.05 -7.14
C GLU A 37 15.60 3.34 -6.68
N TYR A 38 14.27 3.32 -6.54
CA TYR A 38 13.45 4.42 -6.00
C TYR A 38 13.14 4.28 -4.50
N GLY A 39 13.82 3.40 -3.77
CA GLY A 39 13.68 3.27 -2.32
C GLY A 39 12.50 2.42 -1.85
N PHE A 40 11.79 1.73 -2.75
CA PHE A 40 10.71 0.82 -2.38
C PHE A 40 11.19 -0.63 -2.35
N PRO A 41 10.77 -1.47 -1.40
CA PRO A 41 11.36 -2.80 -1.30
C PRO A 41 10.85 -3.79 -2.39
N ASP A 42 9.67 -3.52 -2.96
CA ASP A 42 9.05 -4.27 -4.05
C ASP A 42 8.05 -3.42 -4.88
N PHE A 43 7.62 -3.98 -6.01
CA PHE A 43 6.68 -3.34 -6.93
C PHE A 43 5.28 -3.09 -6.35
N SER A 44 4.72 -4.01 -5.56
CA SER A 44 3.37 -3.82 -5.02
C SER A 44 3.32 -2.59 -4.09
N ARG A 45 4.35 -2.41 -3.26
CA ARG A 45 4.47 -1.23 -2.38
C ARG A 45 4.79 0.05 -3.14
N SER A 46 5.64 -0.02 -4.17
CA SER A 46 5.93 1.16 -4.99
C SER A 46 4.70 1.62 -5.77
N TRP A 47 3.88 0.69 -6.27
CA TRP A 47 2.61 0.99 -6.92
C TRP A 47 1.61 1.62 -5.94
N PHE A 48 1.47 1.04 -4.74
CA PHE A 48 0.57 1.59 -3.72
C PHE A 48 0.97 3.03 -3.32
N ALA A 49 2.27 3.28 -3.15
CA ALA A 49 2.77 4.61 -2.84
C ALA A 49 2.43 5.64 -3.94
N GLN A 50 2.60 5.26 -5.21
CA GLN A 50 2.21 6.12 -6.34
C GLN A 50 0.70 6.41 -6.33
N ALA A 51 -0.13 5.39 -6.15
CA ALA A 51 -1.59 5.58 -6.07
C ALA A 51 -1.98 6.48 -4.88
N TRP A 52 -1.30 6.34 -3.73
CA TRP A 52 -1.50 7.23 -2.59
C TRP A 52 -1.14 8.68 -2.90
N MET A 53 0.04 8.91 -3.50
CA MET A 53 0.51 10.25 -3.89
C MET A 53 -0.42 10.89 -4.94
N ASP A 54 -0.97 10.10 -5.85
CA ASP A 54 -1.92 10.60 -6.87
C ASP A 54 -3.23 11.11 -6.23
N ILE A 55 -3.65 10.51 -5.11
CA ILE A 55 -4.90 10.86 -4.42
C ILE A 55 -4.69 11.96 -3.37
N TYR A 56 -3.60 11.89 -2.59
CA TYR A 56 -3.38 12.73 -1.41
C TYR A 56 -2.17 13.68 -1.52
N GLY A 57 -1.40 13.59 -2.60
CA GLY A 57 -0.18 14.36 -2.85
C GLY A 57 1.09 13.72 -2.27
N GLU A 58 2.24 14.07 -2.86
CA GLU A 58 3.56 13.56 -2.45
C GLU A 58 3.89 13.86 -0.98
N GLU A 59 3.55 15.07 -0.50
CA GLU A 59 3.75 15.47 0.89
C GLU A 59 2.99 14.57 1.87
N SER A 60 1.82 14.02 1.47
CA SER A 60 1.08 13.08 2.30
C SER A 60 1.85 11.77 2.48
N TRP A 61 2.46 11.23 1.42
CA TRP A 61 3.32 10.05 1.55
C TRP A 61 4.54 10.34 2.43
N ASN A 62 5.23 11.46 2.18
CA ASN A 62 6.45 11.85 2.92
C ASN A 62 6.19 12.10 4.41
N SER A 63 5.03 12.65 4.76
CA SER A 63 4.64 12.87 6.16
C SER A 63 4.35 11.57 6.94
N ASN A 64 4.19 10.44 6.23
CA ASN A 64 3.91 9.12 6.78
C ASN A 64 2.80 9.13 7.86
N PRO A 65 1.58 9.59 7.53
CA PRO A 65 0.52 9.77 8.50
C PRO A 65 0.04 8.42 9.04
N TRP A 66 -0.54 8.48 10.24
CA TRP A 66 -1.36 7.39 10.76
C TRP A 66 -2.67 7.32 10.00
N VAL A 67 -2.98 6.13 9.50
CA VAL A 67 -4.21 5.80 8.79
C VAL A 67 -4.98 4.75 9.56
N TRP A 68 -6.30 4.75 9.37
CA TRP A 68 -7.14 3.64 9.77
C TRP A 68 -7.12 2.59 8.66
N VAL A 69 -6.68 1.39 9.00
CA VAL A 69 -6.82 0.22 8.12
C VAL A 69 -8.12 -0.48 8.49
N ILE A 70 -8.92 -0.82 7.49
CA ILE A 70 -10.23 -1.46 7.66
C ILE A 70 -10.23 -2.73 6.81
N GLU A 71 -10.25 -3.89 7.45
CA GLU A 71 -10.33 -5.16 6.72
C GLU A 71 -11.80 -5.53 6.46
N PHE A 72 -12.08 -5.96 5.23
CA PHE A 72 -13.42 -6.35 4.81
C PHE A 72 -13.48 -7.80 4.33
N LYS A 73 -14.61 -8.44 4.62
CA LYS A 73 -15.02 -9.71 4.02
C LYS A 73 -16.28 -9.52 3.16
N LYS A 74 -16.31 -10.14 1.99
CA LYS A 74 -17.52 -10.20 1.16
C LYS A 74 -18.54 -11.14 1.84
N VAL A 75 -19.76 -10.65 2.00
CA VAL A 75 -20.93 -11.43 2.42
C VAL A 75 -21.88 -11.52 1.22
N GLU A 76 -22.53 -12.68 1.05
CA GLU A 76 -23.55 -12.92 0.02
C GLU A 76 -24.88 -12.24 0.37
#